data_AF-A0A158QNB6-F1
#
_entry.id   AF-A0A158QNB6-F1
#
_cell.length_a   1.000
_cell.length_b   1.000
_cell.length_c   1.000
_cell.angle_alpha   90.00
_cell.angle_beta   90.00
_cell.angle_gamma   90.00
#
_symmetry.space_group_name_H-M   'P 1'
#
loop_
_entity.id
_entity.type
_entity.pdbx_description
1 polymer ?
#
loop_
_entity_poly.entity_id
_entity_poly.type
_entity_poly.pdbx_seq_one_letter_code
_entity_poly.pdbx_strand_id
1 'polypeptide(L)'
;MRLEVTANRAFREMQPGMYYIENGDSEVYGYVIMNDIGETSLEKLGWFRFVDGEWDIRRGSINIRQAHNVYFTNCLEQTYYTAFDANYFVLNNNDGKALHIDMGRSMSSDPWIDSATYTDRAVVVQHAEGLSVTMHVITETRPKIQRHSSELADFSGTIHVDEKSNYYLNITFFEARGTILGSIYTNETRSQLQGRVHVPIASSKKANVTTRISLAASFNGTQYVCFHPKDDPNEEICHWMRFLAKPLRKTDTQGDGKFYKAKGLCSG
;
A
#
# COMPACT_ATOMS: atom_id res chain seq x y z
N MET A 1 -17.43 7.57 37.40
CA MET A 1 -17.46 7.91 35.97
C MET A 1 -17.12 6.65 35.19
N ARG A 2 -17.99 6.23 34.27
CA ARG A 2 -17.79 5.06 33.40
C ARG A 2 -17.88 5.49 31.94
N LEU A 3 -17.02 4.95 31.11
CA LEU A 3 -17.01 5.17 29.67
C LEU A 3 -17.38 3.87 28.98
N GLU A 4 -18.38 3.91 28.12
CA GLU A 4 -18.73 2.81 27.24
C GLU A 4 -18.48 3.24 25.80
N VAL A 5 -17.74 2.42 25.05
CA VAL A 5 -17.38 2.71 23.67
C VAL A 5 -18.05 1.69 22.77
N THR A 6 -18.83 2.16 21.82
CA THR A 6 -19.47 1.36 20.79
C THR A 6 -18.94 1.79 19.42
N ALA A 7 -18.50 0.82 18.64
CA ALA A 7 -17.92 1.03 17.32
C ALA A 7 -18.45 -0.03 16.36
N ASN A 8 -18.61 0.36 15.09
CA ASN A 8 -18.90 -0.57 14.01
C ASN A 8 -17.58 -1.14 13.46
N ARG A 9 -17.71 -2.12 12.54
CA ARG A 9 -16.58 -2.64 11.76
C ARG A 9 -15.80 -1.49 11.11
N ALA A 10 -14.48 -1.63 11.02
CA ALA A 10 -13.63 -0.66 10.34
C ALA A 10 -14.08 -0.47 8.88
N PHE A 11 -13.92 0.74 8.35
CA PHE A 11 -14.34 1.06 6.97
C PHE A 11 -13.58 0.24 5.92
N ARG A 12 -12.31 -0.04 6.20
CA ARG A 12 -11.45 -0.91 5.40
C ARG A 12 -10.89 -1.99 6.30
N GLU A 13 -10.51 -3.10 5.69
CA GLU A 13 -9.78 -4.16 6.37
C GLU A 13 -8.79 -4.79 5.41
N MET A 14 -7.66 -5.22 5.97
CA MET A 14 -6.68 -6.02 5.27
C MET A 14 -7.34 -7.35 4.89
N GLN A 15 -7.29 -7.71 3.60
CA GLN A 15 -7.94 -8.91 3.13
C GLN A 15 -7.23 -10.16 3.69
N PRO A 16 -7.96 -11.23 4.03
CA PRO A 16 -7.32 -12.51 4.35
C PRO A 16 -6.51 -13.00 3.16
N GLY A 17 -5.25 -13.38 3.41
CA GLY A 17 -4.35 -13.82 2.35
C GLY A 17 -2.93 -14.05 2.85
N MET A 18 -2.04 -14.32 1.90
CA MET A 18 -0.63 -14.56 2.15
C MET A 18 0.14 -13.24 2.14
N TYR A 19 0.87 -12.98 3.23
CA TYR A 19 1.74 -11.83 3.42
C TYR A 19 3.09 -12.32 3.94
N TYR A 20 4.13 -11.50 3.79
CA TYR A 20 5.46 -11.86 4.29
C TYR A 20 6.11 -10.68 5.00
N ILE A 21 7.12 -11.00 5.78
CA ILE A 21 8.03 -10.05 6.41
C ILE A 21 9.45 -10.40 5.96
N GLU A 22 10.31 -9.41 5.85
CA GLU A 22 11.74 -9.66 5.69
C GLU A 22 12.32 -10.18 7.00
N ASN A 23 13.32 -11.08 6.92
CA ASN A 23 13.90 -11.66 8.11
C ASN A 23 14.64 -10.58 8.94
N GLY A 24 14.24 -10.42 10.21
CA GLY A 24 14.76 -9.36 11.09
C GLY A 24 13.99 -8.04 11.01
N ASP A 25 12.94 -7.96 10.18
CA ASP A 25 12.03 -6.83 10.12
C ASP A 25 10.66 -7.18 10.74
N SER A 26 9.87 -6.14 11.00
CA SER A 26 8.47 -6.22 11.44
C SER A 26 7.51 -5.68 10.39
N GLU A 27 7.97 -4.94 9.38
CA GLU A 27 7.09 -4.39 8.35
C GLU A 27 6.51 -5.50 7.46
N VAL A 28 5.18 -5.45 7.28
CA VAL A 28 4.46 -6.44 6.49
C VAL A 28 4.40 -6.03 5.03
N TYR A 29 4.78 -6.96 4.16
CA TYR A 29 4.74 -6.83 2.71
C TYR A 29 3.62 -7.68 2.10
N GLY A 30 3.04 -7.16 1.02
CA GLY A 30 1.99 -7.80 0.25
C GLY A 30 2.06 -7.41 -1.22
N TYR A 31 0.94 -7.55 -1.92
CA TYR A 31 0.81 -7.29 -3.37
C TYR A 31 1.73 -8.16 -4.24
N VAL A 32 2.15 -9.30 -3.72
CA VAL A 32 2.86 -10.34 -4.44
C VAL A 32 2.05 -11.62 -4.38
N ILE A 33 1.99 -12.34 -5.49
CA ILE A 33 1.35 -13.66 -5.51
C ILE A 33 2.25 -14.66 -4.79
N MET A 34 1.72 -15.29 -3.75
CA MET A 34 2.48 -16.20 -2.90
C MET A 34 1.73 -17.50 -2.69
N ASN A 35 2.49 -18.59 -2.64
CA ASN A 35 1.98 -19.91 -2.31
C ASN A 35 1.52 -19.94 -0.86
N ASP A 36 0.35 -20.54 -0.63
CA ASP A 36 -0.02 -21.00 0.70
C ASP A 36 0.90 -22.16 1.15
N ILE A 37 0.85 -22.54 2.42
CA ILE A 37 1.67 -23.60 3.00
C ILE A 37 1.50 -24.94 2.28
N GLY A 38 0.30 -25.23 1.76
CA GLY A 38 0.00 -26.44 0.98
C GLY A 38 0.24 -26.31 -0.53
N GLU A 39 0.52 -25.11 -1.03
CA GLU A 39 0.70 -24.85 -2.46
C GLU A 39 2.19 -24.94 -2.86
N THR A 40 2.47 -25.34 -4.11
CA THR A 40 3.82 -25.52 -4.65
C THR A 40 3.98 -24.97 -6.07
N SER A 41 3.24 -23.92 -6.44
CA SER A 41 3.34 -23.32 -7.77
C SER A 41 4.67 -22.60 -7.95
N LEU A 42 5.37 -22.86 -9.06
CA LEU A 42 6.62 -22.18 -9.42
C LEU A 42 6.38 -20.75 -9.94
N GLU A 43 5.14 -20.39 -10.27
CA GLU A 43 4.78 -19.05 -10.74
C GLU A 43 4.57 -18.04 -9.59
N LYS A 44 4.44 -18.52 -8.35
CA LYS A 44 4.15 -17.72 -7.14
C LYS A 44 5.34 -17.73 -6.18
N LEU A 45 5.52 -16.70 -5.36
CA LEU A 45 6.55 -16.70 -4.33
C LEU A 45 6.41 -17.88 -3.34
N GLY A 46 7.50 -18.33 -2.75
CA GLY A 46 7.49 -19.31 -1.65
C GLY A 46 7.56 -20.78 -2.07
N TRP A 47 7.93 -21.09 -3.32
CA TRP A 47 8.24 -22.48 -3.74
C TRP A 47 9.63 -22.96 -3.27
N PHE A 48 10.55 -22.02 -3.03
CA PHE A 48 11.85 -22.26 -2.40
C PHE A 48 11.76 -21.92 -0.90
N ARG A 49 11.90 -22.94 -0.04
CA ARG A 49 11.63 -22.81 1.41
C ARG A 49 12.81 -23.30 2.23
N PHE A 50 13.06 -22.63 3.34
CA PHE A 50 14.02 -23.08 4.34
C PHE A 50 13.36 -24.12 5.25
N VAL A 51 13.87 -25.35 5.24
CA VAL A 51 13.36 -26.48 6.03
C VAL A 51 14.58 -27.22 6.61
N ASP A 52 14.55 -27.52 7.91
CA ASP A 52 15.59 -28.30 8.59
C ASP A 52 17.04 -27.78 8.41
N GLY A 53 17.20 -26.46 8.30
CA GLY A 53 18.53 -25.84 8.15
C GLY A 53 19.01 -25.70 6.70
N GLU A 54 18.23 -26.19 5.74
CA GLU A 54 18.58 -26.18 4.32
C GLU A 54 17.48 -25.52 3.48
N TRP A 55 17.88 -24.93 2.35
CA TRP A 55 16.91 -24.45 1.38
C TRP A 55 16.54 -25.55 0.40
N ASP A 56 15.25 -25.85 0.29
CA ASP A 56 14.72 -26.88 -0.60
C ASP A 56 13.58 -26.34 -1.46
N ILE A 57 13.42 -26.94 -2.64
CA ILE A 57 12.30 -26.68 -3.55
C ILE A 57 11.21 -27.69 -3.19
N ARG A 58 10.06 -27.20 -2.73
CA ARG A 58 8.95 -28.09 -2.36
C ARG A 58 8.53 -28.94 -3.56
N ARG A 59 8.54 -30.27 -3.38
CA ARG A 59 8.30 -31.26 -4.44
C ARG A 59 9.25 -31.10 -5.65
N GLY A 60 10.48 -30.65 -5.40
CA GLY A 60 11.46 -30.31 -6.43
C GLY A 60 11.75 -31.44 -7.41
N SER A 61 11.74 -32.70 -6.97
CA SER A 61 11.94 -33.86 -7.85
C SER A 61 10.93 -33.97 -9.00
N ILE A 62 9.72 -33.45 -8.81
CA ILE A 62 8.67 -33.40 -9.83
C ILE A 62 8.67 -32.03 -10.50
N ASN A 63 8.65 -30.96 -9.71
CA ASN A 63 8.47 -29.60 -10.20
C ASN A 63 9.64 -29.13 -11.06
N ILE A 64 10.89 -29.43 -10.66
CA ILE A 64 12.08 -29.03 -11.44
C ILE A 64 12.16 -29.82 -12.74
N ARG A 65 11.80 -31.10 -12.75
CA ARG A 65 11.77 -31.88 -14.01
C ARG A 65 10.76 -31.33 -15.01
N GLN A 66 9.67 -30.72 -14.54
CA GLN A 66 8.64 -30.14 -15.39
C GLN A 66 8.99 -28.71 -15.84
N ALA A 67 9.64 -27.93 -14.98
CA ALA A 67 9.97 -26.54 -15.27
C ALA A 67 11.34 -26.35 -15.95
N HIS A 68 12.27 -27.28 -15.79
CA HIS A 68 13.61 -27.18 -16.36
C HIS A 68 13.64 -27.76 -17.77
N ASN A 69 13.69 -26.86 -18.76
CA ASN A 69 13.73 -27.22 -20.16
C ASN A 69 15.16 -27.11 -20.70
N VAL A 70 15.69 -28.23 -21.22
CA VAL A 70 17.05 -28.32 -21.76
C VAL A 70 17.01 -28.74 -23.23
N TYR A 71 17.70 -27.99 -24.07
CA TYR A 71 17.84 -28.27 -25.50
C TYR A 71 19.32 -28.35 -25.89
N PHE A 72 19.80 -29.53 -26.29
CA PHE A 72 21.20 -29.72 -26.68
C PHE A 72 21.46 -29.18 -28.09
N THR A 73 22.51 -28.37 -28.24
CA THR A 73 22.95 -27.87 -29.56
C THR A 73 24.04 -28.75 -30.15
N ASN A 74 25.07 -29.05 -29.38
CA ASN A 74 26.16 -29.92 -29.80
C ASN A 74 26.66 -30.70 -28.59
N CYS A 75 26.42 -32.00 -28.62
CA CYS A 75 26.76 -32.90 -27.54
C CYS A 75 28.27 -33.15 -27.42
N LEU A 76 29.00 -33.13 -28.54
CA LEU A 76 30.45 -33.31 -28.60
C LEU A 76 31.17 -32.09 -28.02
N GLU A 77 30.63 -30.90 -28.29
CA GLU A 77 31.10 -29.63 -27.69
C GLU A 77 30.47 -29.34 -26.32
N GLN A 78 29.60 -30.23 -25.83
CA GLN A 78 28.90 -30.08 -24.54
C GLN A 78 28.12 -28.78 -24.42
N THR A 79 27.52 -28.30 -25.51
CA THR A 79 26.74 -27.06 -25.54
C THR A 79 25.25 -27.34 -25.55
N TYR A 80 24.52 -26.61 -24.70
CA TYR A 80 23.06 -26.67 -24.64
C TYR A 80 22.46 -25.30 -24.30
N TYR A 81 21.17 -25.17 -24.58
CA TYR A 81 20.32 -24.10 -24.12
C TYR A 81 19.46 -24.59 -22.95
N THR A 82 19.31 -23.75 -21.93
CA THR A 82 18.48 -24.04 -20.76
C THR A 82 17.50 -22.91 -20.50
N ALA A 83 16.27 -23.26 -20.16
CA ALA A 83 15.24 -22.33 -19.70
C ALA A 83 14.57 -22.91 -18.46
N PHE A 84 14.14 -22.01 -17.57
CA PHE A 84 13.36 -22.37 -16.39
C PHE A 84 11.99 -21.72 -16.49
N ASP A 85 10.95 -22.54 -16.46
CA ASP A 85 9.55 -22.10 -16.41
C ASP A 85 9.12 -21.92 -14.95
N ALA A 86 9.64 -20.84 -14.35
CA ALA A 86 9.38 -20.45 -12.97
C ALA A 86 9.45 -18.93 -12.85
N ASN A 87 8.83 -18.36 -11.82
CA ASN A 87 8.97 -16.94 -11.47
C ASN A 87 9.73 -16.82 -10.14
N TYR A 88 10.14 -15.59 -9.80
CA TYR A 88 10.80 -15.27 -8.53
C TYR A 88 12.13 -16.01 -8.31
N PHE A 89 12.95 -16.15 -9.35
CA PHE A 89 14.32 -16.67 -9.26
C PHE A 89 15.32 -15.74 -9.95
N VAL A 90 16.56 -15.72 -9.45
CA VAL A 90 17.66 -14.97 -10.06
C VAL A 90 18.70 -15.97 -10.55
N LEU A 91 19.08 -15.87 -11.83
CA LEU A 91 20.27 -16.54 -12.34
C LEU A 91 21.46 -15.62 -12.15
N ASN A 92 22.52 -16.14 -11.53
CA ASN A 92 23.77 -15.43 -11.41
C ASN A 92 24.49 -15.43 -12.78
N ASN A 93 24.19 -14.45 -13.62
CA ASN A 93 24.99 -14.16 -14.80
C ASN A 93 26.13 -13.23 -14.36
N ASN A 94 27.37 -13.55 -14.75
CA ASN A 94 28.61 -12.81 -14.42
C ASN A 94 28.62 -11.31 -14.80
N ASP A 95 27.53 -10.78 -15.35
CA ASP A 95 27.36 -9.37 -15.75
C ASP A 95 26.98 -8.44 -14.57
N GLY A 96 26.87 -8.96 -13.34
CA GLY A 96 26.66 -8.16 -12.12
C GLY A 96 25.32 -7.40 -12.04
N LYS A 97 24.48 -7.50 -13.06
CA LYS A 97 23.11 -6.98 -13.07
C LYS A 97 22.18 -8.04 -12.50
N ALA A 98 22.00 -8.03 -11.18
CA ALA A 98 20.89 -8.76 -10.58
C ALA A 98 19.59 -8.23 -11.21
N LEU A 99 18.83 -9.11 -11.87
CA LEU A 99 17.49 -8.79 -12.32
C LEU A 99 16.64 -8.44 -11.08
N HIS A 100 16.05 -7.25 -11.08
CA HIS A 100 15.16 -6.84 -9.99
C HIS A 100 13.87 -7.63 -10.10
N ILE A 101 13.65 -8.55 -9.16
CA ILE A 101 12.37 -9.26 -9.02
C ILE A 101 11.43 -8.36 -8.24
N ASP A 102 10.21 -8.17 -8.76
CA ASP A 102 9.18 -7.44 -8.03
C ASP A 102 8.67 -8.27 -6.84
N MET A 103 9.19 -8.00 -5.66
CA MET A 103 8.81 -8.65 -4.40
C MET A 103 7.52 -8.06 -3.80
N GLY A 104 6.78 -7.23 -4.54
CA GLY A 104 5.62 -6.53 -4.02
C GLY A 104 6.01 -5.28 -3.24
N ARG A 105 5.20 -4.91 -2.24
CA ARG A 105 5.39 -3.65 -1.50
C ARG A 105 4.92 -3.75 -0.05
N SER A 106 5.46 -2.87 0.78
CA SER A 106 4.97 -2.65 2.14
C SER A 106 3.48 -2.31 2.13
N MET A 107 2.75 -2.86 3.09
CA MET A 107 1.33 -2.56 3.31
C MET A 107 1.13 -1.12 3.79
N SER A 108 2.06 -0.56 4.57
CA SER A 108 2.07 0.85 5.00
C SER A 108 2.16 1.84 3.83
N SER A 109 2.44 1.34 2.62
CA SER A 109 2.49 2.16 1.41
C SER A 109 1.11 2.52 0.84
N ASP A 110 0.03 1.89 1.32
CA ASP A 110 -1.34 2.28 0.99
C ASP A 110 -1.80 3.45 1.89
N PRO A 111 -2.45 4.50 1.35
CA PRO A 111 -2.75 5.71 2.13
C PRO A 111 -3.62 5.52 3.37
N TRP A 112 -4.39 4.44 3.45
CA TRP A 112 -5.29 4.16 4.57
C TRP A 112 -4.62 3.38 5.71
N ILE A 113 -3.43 2.82 5.47
CA ILE A 113 -2.62 2.09 6.45
C ILE A 113 -1.53 3.05 6.94
N ASP A 114 -1.53 3.33 8.23
CA ASP A 114 -0.46 4.11 8.87
C ASP A 114 0.75 3.21 9.15
N SER A 115 0.50 2.00 9.66
CA SER A 115 1.50 0.95 9.77
C SER A 115 0.87 -0.43 9.75
N ALA A 116 1.60 -1.42 9.26
CA ALA A 116 1.25 -2.82 9.37
C ALA A 116 2.47 -3.61 9.86
N THR A 117 2.42 -4.05 11.11
CA THR A 117 3.58 -4.65 11.78
C THR A 117 3.27 -6.04 12.30
N TYR A 118 4.22 -6.95 12.11
CA TYR A 118 4.19 -8.28 12.71
C TYR A 118 4.66 -8.23 14.16
N THR A 119 3.85 -8.79 15.05
CA THR A 119 4.06 -8.84 16.49
C THR A 119 3.83 -10.27 16.99
N ASP A 120 4.91 -11.05 17.04
CA ASP A 120 4.97 -12.46 17.51
C ASP A 120 3.97 -13.43 16.85
N ARG A 121 2.67 -13.31 17.12
CA ARG A 121 1.60 -14.16 16.57
C ARG A 121 0.49 -13.39 15.85
N ALA A 122 0.59 -12.07 15.79
CA ALA A 122 -0.42 -11.22 15.19
C ALA A 122 0.21 -10.18 14.29
N VAL A 123 -0.48 -9.84 13.21
CA VAL A 123 -0.21 -8.62 12.45
C VAL A 123 -1.14 -7.54 12.98
N VAL A 124 -0.56 -6.43 13.44
CA VAL A 124 -1.29 -5.26 13.90
C VAL A 124 -1.32 -4.24 12.77
N VAL A 125 -2.52 -3.89 12.30
CA VAL A 125 -2.74 -2.87 11.28
C VAL A 125 -3.24 -1.61 11.97
N GLN A 126 -2.42 -0.56 11.93
CA GLN A 126 -2.81 0.77 12.38
C GLN A 126 -3.42 1.52 11.19
N HIS A 127 -4.67 1.96 11.39
CA HIS A 127 -5.41 2.70 10.38
C HIS A 127 -5.02 4.18 10.40
N ALA A 128 -4.65 4.74 9.24
CA ALA A 128 -4.46 6.18 9.07
C ALA A 128 -5.80 6.93 9.02
N GLU A 129 -6.87 6.25 8.59
CA GLU A 129 -8.22 6.78 8.52
C GLU A 129 -9.20 5.85 9.26
N GLY A 130 -10.14 6.43 10.01
CA GLY A 130 -11.09 5.68 10.85
C GLY A 130 -12.50 6.27 10.85
N LEU A 131 -13.48 5.43 11.20
CA LEU A 131 -14.87 5.86 11.42
C LEU A 131 -15.03 6.43 12.83
N SER A 132 -16.02 7.30 13.03
CA SER A 132 -16.33 7.82 14.36
C SER A 132 -16.83 6.70 15.28
N VAL A 133 -16.27 6.66 16.49
CA VAL A 133 -16.76 5.79 17.57
C VAL A 133 -17.78 6.54 18.42
N THR A 134 -18.79 5.83 18.91
CA THR A 134 -19.78 6.39 19.82
C THR A 134 -19.31 6.13 21.24
N MET A 135 -19.24 7.18 22.05
CA MET A 135 -18.82 7.10 23.45
C MET A 135 -19.95 7.57 24.36
N HIS A 136 -20.39 6.69 25.25
CA HIS A 136 -21.34 7.00 26.29
C HIS A 136 -20.61 7.30 27.60
N VAL A 137 -20.79 8.52 28.10
CA VAL A 137 -20.20 8.98 29.36
C VAL A 137 -21.24 8.87 30.46
N ILE A 138 -21.07 7.90 31.35
CA ILE A 138 -21.99 7.63 32.46
C ILE A 138 -21.42 8.25 33.74
N THR A 139 -22.11 9.27 34.24
CA THR A 139 -21.72 10.04 35.43
C THR A 139 -22.92 10.31 36.32
N GLU A 140 -22.69 10.38 37.64
CA GLU A 140 -23.72 10.74 38.62
C GLU A 140 -24.06 12.24 38.57
N THR A 141 -23.09 13.06 38.17
CA THR A 141 -23.24 14.51 38.01
C THR A 141 -23.27 14.89 36.53
N ARG A 142 -23.89 16.04 36.20
CA ARG A 142 -23.99 16.53 34.83
C ARG A 142 -22.61 16.97 34.30
N PRO A 143 -22.06 16.33 33.26
CA PRO A 143 -20.74 16.69 32.75
C PRO A 143 -20.81 17.99 31.93
N LYS A 144 -19.74 18.80 32.00
CA LYS A 144 -19.54 19.98 31.14
C LYS A 144 -18.48 19.67 30.09
N ILE A 145 -18.91 19.47 28.85
CA ILE A 145 -17.99 19.26 27.71
C ILE A 145 -17.51 20.64 27.22
N GLN A 146 -16.20 20.86 27.28
CA GLN A 146 -15.57 22.06 26.73
C GLN A 146 -14.92 21.73 25.39
N ARG A 147 -15.09 22.62 24.41
CA ARG A 147 -14.48 22.52 23.09
C ARG A 147 -13.70 23.79 22.81
N HIS A 148 -12.59 23.64 22.09
CA HIS A 148 -11.87 24.77 21.54
C HIS A 148 -12.43 25.11 20.16
N SER A 149 -12.41 26.39 19.80
CA SER A 149 -12.80 26.85 18.46
C SER A 149 -11.84 26.29 17.42
N SER A 150 -12.39 25.94 16.27
CA SER A 150 -11.64 25.55 15.08
C SER A 150 -11.14 26.81 14.36
N GLU A 151 -9.92 26.78 13.83
CA GLU A 151 -9.28 27.92 13.17
C GLU A 151 -8.42 27.42 11.99
N LEU A 152 -8.33 28.20 10.92
CA LEU A 152 -7.56 27.90 9.71
C LEU A 152 -7.01 29.21 9.14
N ALA A 153 -5.69 29.31 8.92
CA ALA A 153 -5.11 30.48 8.26
C ALA A 153 -5.05 30.33 6.74
N ASP A 154 -4.54 29.19 6.25
CA ASP A 154 -4.47 28.88 4.82
C ASP A 154 -4.20 27.37 4.60
N PHE A 155 -4.24 26.90 3.36
CA PHE A 155 -3.83 25.54 2.98
C PHE A 155 -3.21 25.49 1.58
N SER A 156 -2.41 24.45 1.35
CA SER A 156 -1.86 24.13 0.03
C SER A 156 -1.84 22.63 -0.19
N GLY A 157 -1.92 22.18 -1.44
CA GLY A 157 -1.89 20.75 -1.71
C GLY A 157 -1.91 20.41 -3.19
N THR A 158 -1.95 19.11 -3.45
CA THR A 158 -2.00 18.53 -4.79
C THR A 158 -2.81 17.24 -4.77
N ILE A 159 -3.56 16.99 -5.84
CA ILE A 159 -4.26 15.71 -6.04
C ILE A 159 -3.32 14.76 -6.75
N HIS A 160 -3.14 13.57 -6.21
CA HIS A 160 -2.26 12.55 -6.75
C HIS A 160 -3.03 11.31 -7.18
N VAL A 161 -2.58 10.75 -8.31
CA VAL A 161 -2.76 9.35 -8.66
C VAL A 161 -1.38 8.73 -8.72
N ASP A 162 -1.09 7.83 -7.79
CA ASP A 162 0.21 7.16 -7.75
C ASP A 162 0.28 5.98 -8.74
N GLU A 163 1.46 5.38 -8.83
CA GLU A 163 1.75 4.22 -9.70
C GLU A 163 0.94 2.96 -9.34
N LYS A 164 0.15 3.03 -8.26
CA LYS A 164 -0.66 1.97 -7.67
C LYS A 164 -2.16 2.25 -7.81
N SER A 165 -2.53 3.30 -8.54
CA SER A 165 -3.91 3.79 -8.68
C SER A 165 -4.57 4.23 -7.37
N ASN A 166 -3.79 4.63 -6.36
CA ASN A 166 -4.34 5.31 -5.20
C ASN A 166 -4.62 6.77 -5.54
N TYR A 167 -5.87 7.18 -5.33
CA TYR A 167 -6.31 8.57 -5.46
C TYR A 167 -6.29 9.21 -4.07
N TYR A 168 -5.50 10.28 -3.90
CA TYR A 168 -5.46 11.01 -2.64
C TYR A 168 -5.13 12.48 -2.84
N LEU A 169 -5.66 13.32 -1.96
CA LEU A 169 -5.28 14.72 -1.83
C LEU A 169 -4.17 14.81 -0.77
N ASN A 170 -2.98 15.23 -1.19
CA ASN A 170 -1.89 15.55 -0.27
C ASN A 170 -2.00 17.03 0.09
N ILE A 171 -2.35 17.33 1.33
CA ILE A 171 -2.68 18.69 1.76
C ILE A 171 -1.90 19.07 3.01
N THR A 172 -1.44 20.31 3.05
CA THR A 172 -0.85 20.95 4.21
C THR A 172 -1.71 22.13 4.62
N PHE A 173 -2.23 22.07 5.85
CA PHE A 173 -2.92 23.18 6.49
C PHE A 173 -1.93 24.02 7.29
N PHE A 174 -2.07 25.34 7.23
CA PHE A 174 -1.22 26.30 7.92
C PHE A 174 -1.95 26.94 9.09
N GLU A 175 -1.26 27.01 10.23
CA GLU A 175 -1.76 27.52 11.52
C GLU A 175 -3.16 27.00 11.91
N ALA A 176 -3.45 25.75 11.56
CA ALA A 176 -4.77 25.19 11.71
C ALA A 176 -4.97 24.49 13.06
N ARG A 177 -6.22 24.47 13.53
CA ARG A 177 -6.62 23.88 14.82
C ARG A 177 -8.07 23.41 14.77
N GLY A 178 -8.39 22.33 15.51
CA GLY A 178 -9.77 21.89 15.69
C GLY A 178 -10.26 21.06 14.50
N THR A 179 -11.49 21.29 14.03
CA THR A 179 -12.05 20.55 12.91
C THR A 179 -12.18 21.45 11.69
N ILE A 180 -11.55 21.04 10.59
CA ILE A 180 -11.64 21.72 9.29
C ILE A 180 -12.58 20.93 8.39
N LEU A 181 -13.52 21.64 7.75
CA LEU A 181 -14.50 21.06 6.83
C LEU A 181 -14.14 21.48 5.43
N GLY A 182 -14.13 20.52 4.50
CA GLY A 182 -13.78 20.77 3.11
C GLY A 182 -14.85 20.30 2.14
N SER A 183 -14.99 21.06 1.06
CA SER A 183 -15.84 20.74 -0.09
C SER A 183 -15.00 20.78 -1.37
N ILE A 184 -15.15 19.76 -2.21
CA ILE A 184 -14.41 19.63 -3.46
C ILE A 184 -15.38 19.78 -4.64
N TYR A 185 -15.07 20.70 -5.54
CA TYR A 185 -15.88 21.05 -6.70
C TYR A 185 -15.11 20.85 -8.02
N THR A 186 -15.84 20.62 -9.10
CA THR A 186 -15.24 20.56 -10.46
C THR A 186 -14.80 21.92 -10.98
N ASN A 187 -15.41 22.99 -10.48
CA ASN A 187 -15.22 24.35 -10.98
C ASN A 187 -15.40 25.40 -9.88
N GLU A 188 -14.93 26.61 -10.18
CA GLU A 188 -15.06 27.79 -9.30
C GLU A 188 -16.52 28.22 -9.08
N THR A 189 -17.40 27.94 -10.04
CA THR A 189 -18.84 28.28 -9.92
C THR A 189 -19.57 27.38 -8.94
N ARG A 190 -18.89 26.38 -8.36
CA ARG A 190 -19.40 25.45 -7.33
C ARG A 190 -20.67 24.72 -7.78
N SER A 191 -20.86 24.58 -9.09
CA SER A 191 -22.10 24.03 -9.66
C SER A 191 -22.23 22.53 -9.43
N GLN A 192 -21.11 21.85 -9.22
CA GLN A 192 -21.06 20.40 -9.01
C GLN A 192 -20.11 20.04 -7.87
N LEU A 193 -20.70 19.59 -6.76
CA LEU A 193 -19.99 19.05 -5.60
C LEU A 193 -19.57 17.61 -5.90
N GLN A 194 -18.26 17.32 -5.88
CA GLN A 194 -17.72 15.97 -6.06
C GLN A 194 -17.55 15.23 -4.73
N GLY A 195 -17.24 15.95 -3.65
CA GLY A 195 -17.00 15.32 -2.36
C GLY A 195 -16.92 16.30 -1.21
N ARG A 196 -17.02 15.76 0.01
CA ARG A 196 -16.83 16.47 1.27
C ARG A 196 -15.82 15.73 2.12
N VAL A 197 -15.01 16.49 2.84
CA VAL A 197 -13.95 15.95 3.68
C VAL A 197 -14.01 16.61 5.05
N HIS A 198 -13.70 15.84 6.09
CA HIS A 198 -13.69 16.30 7.48
C HIS A 198 -12.32 15.99 8.05
N VAL A 199 -11.55 17.02 8.41
CA VAL A 199 -10.17 16.88 8.86
C VAL A 199 -10.07 17.30 10.33
N PRO A 200 -10.03 16.36 11.28
CA PRO A 200 -9.73 16.67 12.66
C PRO A 200 -8.23 16.90 12.83
N ILE A 201 -7.85 18.04 13.38
CA ILE A 201 -6.47 18.38 13.71
C ILE A 201 -6.24 18.07 15.19
N ALA A 202 -5.43 17.03 15.43
CA ALA A 202 -5.11 16.53 16.77
C ALA A 202 -4.06 17.40 17.50
N SER A 203 -4.23 18.74 17.46
CA SER A 203 -3.37 19.68 18.17
C SER A 203 -4.21 20.66 18.98
N SER A 204 -3.80 20.89 20.23
CA SER A 204 -4.42 21.89 21.11
C SER A 204 -4.00 23.31 20.76
N LYS A 205 -2.92 23.49 19.99
CA LYS A 205 -2.39 24.76 19.49
C LYS A 205 -2.49 24.84 17.97
N LYS A 206 -2.43 26.04 17.41
CA LYS A 206 -2.25 26.23 15.96
C LYS A 206 -0.99 25.52 15.51
N ALA A 207 -1.08 24.72 14.46
CA ALA A 207 0.03 23.96 13.94
C ALA A 207 -0.07 23.84 12.41
N ASN A 208 1.09 23.66 11.78
CA ASN A 208 1.15 23.28 10.38
C ASN A 208 1.04 21.76 10.31
N VAL A 209 0.03 21.25 9.60
CA VAL A 209 -0.28 19.82 9.56
C VAL A 209 -0.41 19.37 8.12
N THR A 210 0.41 18.40 7.74
CA THR A 210 0.29 17.70 6.46
C THR A 210 -0.47 16.40 6.66
N THR A 211 -1.46 16.16 5.80
CA THR A 211 -2.25 14.92 5.83
C THR A 211 -2.61 14.48 4.42
N ARG A 212 -2.92 13.19 4.27
CA ARG A 212 -3.39 12.60 3.03
C ARG A 212 -4.86 12.24 3.19
N ILE A 213 -5.68 12.70 2.27
CA ILE A 213 -7.12 12.43 2.26
C ILE A 213 -7.41 11.51 1.07
N SER A 214 -7.90 10.30 1.34
CA SER A 214 -8.32 9.36 0.31
C SER A 214 -9.44 9.94 -0.54
N LEU A 215 -9.32 9.82 -1.87
CA LEU A 215 -10.33 10.28 -2.84
C LEU A 215 -10.88 9.10 -3.65
N ALA A 216 -12.05 9.30 -4.26
CA ALA A 216 -12.62 8.32 -5.18
C ALA A 216 -11.90 8.34 -6.54
N ALA A 217 -12.03 7.26 -7.32
CA ALA A 217 -11.46 7.19 -8.67
C ALA A 217 -12.14 8.14 -9.68
N SER A 218 -13.29 8.73 -9.33
CA SER A 218 -14.01 9.71 -10.16
C SER A 218 -13.28 11.05 -10.29
N PHE A 219 -12.27 11.31 -9.44
CA PHE A 219 -11.47 12.54 -9.48
C PHE A 219 -10.40 12.42 -10.57
N ASN A 220 -10.68 12.96 -11.77
CA ASN A 220 -9.84 12.78 -12.97
C ASN A 220 -9.22 14.07 -13.52
N GLY A 221 -9.11 15.12 -12.71
CA GLY A 221 -8.56 16.40 -13.13
C GLY A 221 -8.37 17.37 -11.98
N THR A 222 -7.81 18.55 -12.27
CA THR A 222 -7.64 19.64 -11.30
C THR A 222 -9.02 20.02 -10.73
N GLN A 223 -9.12 20.12 -9.41
CA GLN A 223 -10.37 20.44 -8.71
C GLN A 223 -10.26 21.76 -7.95
N TYR A 224 -11.39 22.43 -7.78
CA TYR A 224 -11.52 23.60 -6.93
C TYR A 224 -11.90 23.16 -5.52
N VAL A 225 -11.00 23.31 -4.56
CA VAL A 225 -11.16 22.81 -3.20
C VAL A 225 -11.32 23.97 -2.25
N CYS A 226 -12.34 23.92 -1.41
CA CYS A 226 -12.60 24.92 -0.39
C CYS A 226 -12.56 24.29 1.00
N PHE A 227 -11.97 24.98 1.97
CA PHE A 227 -11.97 24.60 3.37
C PHE A 227 -12.38 25.76 4.26
N HIS A 228 -13.09 25.44 5.34
CA HIS A 228 -13.43 26.40 6.37
C HIS A 228 -13.35 25.74 7.76
N PRO A 229 -13.10 26.50 8.83
CA PRO A 229 -13.27 26.01 10.19
C PRO A 229 -14.70 25.57 10.45
N LYS A 230 -14.89 24.51 11.24
CA LYS A 230 -16.23 24.02 11.61
C LYS A 230 -17.10 25.09 12.29
N ASP A 231 -16.47 25.98 13.06
CA ASP A 231 -17.16 26.99 13.85
C ASP A 231 -17.39 28.31 13.10
N ASP A 232 -16.72 28.52 11.97
CA ASP A 232 -16.89 29.70 11.12
C ASP A 232 -16.97 29.32 9.62
N PRO A 233 -18.19 29.13 9.07
CA PRO A 233 -18.38 28.85 7.66
C PRO A 233 -18.06 30.02 6.72
N ASN A 234 -17.96 31.25 7.25
CA ASN A 234 -17.71 32.44 6.42
C ASN A 234 -16.21 32.63 6.14
N GLU A 235 -15.33 32.07 6.97
CA GLU A 235 -13.88 31.99 6.73
C GLU A 235 -13.54 30.81 5.80
N GLU A 236 -14.22 30.73 4.66
CA GLU A 236 -13.92 29.74 3.63
C GLU A 236 -12.77 30.22 2.74
N ILE A 237 -11.76 29.39 2.61
CA ILE A 237 -10.59 29.60 1.76
C ILE A 237 -10.68 28.57 0.63
N CYS A 238 -10.44 28.99 -0.61
CA CYS A 238 -10.54 28.12 -1.76
C CYS A 238 -9.34 28.23 -2.69
N HIS A 239 -8.82 27.09 -3.11
CA HIS A 239 -7.66 27.00 -4.01
C HIS A 239 -7.86 25.91 -5.07
N TRP A 240 -7.23 26.10 -6.22
CA TRP A 240 -7.13 25.05 -7.25
C TRP A 240 -6.07 24.03 -6.86
N MET A 241 -6.47 22.76 -6.83
CA MET A 241 -5.58 21.64 -6.56
C MET A 241 -5.18 20.96 -7.86
N ARG A 242 -3.90 21.11 -8.23
CA ARG A 242 -3.34 20.50 -9.43
C ARG A 242 -3.41 18.97 -9.35
N PHE A 243 -3.85 18.36 -10.44
CA PHE A 243 -3.89 16.91 -10.61
C PHE A 243 -2.56 16.38 -11.17
N LEU A 244 -1.98 15.41 -10.48
CA LEU A 244 -0.70 14.79 -10.80
C LEU A 244 -0.89 13.27 -10.87
N ALA A 245 -0.88 12.72 -12.09
CA ALA A 245 -1.00 11.29 -12.31
C ALA A 245 0.32 10.67 -12.75
N LYS A 246 0.65 9.52 -12.14
CA LYS A 246 1.73 8.66 -12.58
C LYS A 246 1.17 7.42 -13.30
N PRO A 247 1.86 6.90 -14.33
CA PRO A 247 1.46 5.66 -14.97
C PRO A 247 1.56 4.49 -13.99
N LEU A 248 0.75 3.45 -14.22
CA LEU A 248 0.82 2.21 -13.47
C LEU A 248 2.21 1.60 -13.55
N ARG A 249 2.72 1.14 -12.39
CA ARG A 249 3.96 0.36 -12.35
C ARG A 249 3.73 -0.95 -13.09
N LYS A 250 4.60 -1.25 -14.06
CA LYS A 250 4.66 -2.59 -14.66
C LYS A 250 5.29 -3.54 -13.65
N THR A 251 4.61 -4.64 -13.37
CA THR A 251 5.15 -5.72 -12.55
C THR A 251 6.05 -6.59 -13.43
N ASP A 252 7.36 -6.54 -13.18
CA ASP A 252 8.31 -7.44 -13.82
C ASP A 252 8.31 -8.76 -13.03
N THR A 253 7.36 -9.64 -13.33
CA THR A 253 7.29 -10.99 -12.73
C THR A 253 8.15 -12.02 -13.47
N GLN A 254 9.07 -11.57 -14.33
CA GLN A 254 9.53 -12.40 -15.44
C GLN A 254 10.42 -13.57 -15.00
N GLY A 255 9.90 -14.80 -15.14
CA GLY A 255 10.64 -15.85 -15.83
C GLY A 255 10.73 -15.44 -17.29
N ASP A 256 11.90 -15.01 -17.75
CA ASP A 256 12.10 -14.38 -19.07
C ASP A 256 11.64 -15.24 -20.27
N GLY A 257 11.33 -16.53 -20.07
CA GLY A 257 11.13 -17.51 -21.14
C GLY A 257 12.37 -17.64 -22.04
N LYS A 258 13.48 -17.01 -21.64
CA LYS A 258 14.71 -16.93 -22.42
C LYS A 258 15.50 -18.21 -22.20
N PHE A 259 16.02 -18.70 -23.31
CA PHE A 259 17.00 -19.76 -23.30
C PHE A 259 18.39 -19.16 -23.06
N TYR A 260 19.06 -19.64 -22.03
CA TYR A 260 20.44 -19.28 -21.69
C TYR A 260 21.38 -20.35 -22.25
N LYS A 261 22.49 -19.93 -22.85
CA LYS A 261 23.51 -20.86 -23.35
C LYS A 261 24.37 -21.35 -22.18
N ALA A 262 24.56 -22.65 -22.08
CA ALA A 262 25.36 -23.28 -21.04
C ALA A 262 26.25 -24.39 -21.61
N LYS A 263 27.22 -24.83 -20.80
CA LYS A 263 28.08 -25.99 -21.08
C LYS A 263 27.82 -27.10 -20.07
N GLY A 264 27.83 -28.36 -20.51
CA GLY A 264 27.67 -29.50 -19.61
C GLY A 264 27.71 -30.86 -20.28
N LEU A 265 27.89 -31.88 -19.46
CA LEU A 265 28.21 -33.23 -19.87
C LEU A 265 26.98 -33.94 -20.46
N CYS A 266 27.08 -34.38 -21.71
CA CYS A 266 26.22 -35.44 -22.21
C CYS A 266 26.71 -36.78 -21.66
N SER A 267 25.84 -37.53 -20.99
CA SER A 267 26.06 -38.97 -20.76
C SER A 267 25.57 -39.71 -22.00
N GLY A 268 26.49 -40.32 -22.74
CA GLY A 268 26.18 -41.26 -23.82
C GLY A 268 25.90 -42.66 -23.28
#